data_AF-A0A1I0ETP4-F1
#
_entry.id   AF-A0A1I0ETP4-F1
#
_cell.length_a   1.000
_cell.length_b   1.000
_cell.length_c   1.000
_cell.angle_alpha   90.00
_cell.angle_beta   90.00
_cell.angle_gamma   90.00
#
_symmetry.space_group_name_H-M   'P 1'
#
loop_
_entity.id
_entity.type
_entity.pdbx_description
1 polymer ?
#
loop_
_entity_poly.entity_id
_entity_poly.type
_entity_poly.pdbx_seq_one_letter_code
_entity_poly.pdbx_strand_id
1 'polypeptide(L)'
;MNSKVKKISLILIGMVVIAGVFAYTNGLIPIGSKDTHPPCNQLPSVKEATDALATHQELAEKIAAVHTDITVEVGKPCSEDETRGLVMVTYAEGKQRDAIHNILKVNEGFGVPVHLVKQ
;
A
#
# COMPACT_ATOMS: atom_id res chain seq x y z
N MET A 1 -23.06 -25.26 -43.20
CA MET A 1 -22.17 -25.01 -42.04
C MET A 1 -22.43 -23.59 -41.57
N ASN A 2 -23.43 -23.38 -40.71
CA ASN A 2 -23.88 -22.04 -40.32
C ASN A 2 -23.74 -21.90 -38.81
N SER A 3 -22.62 -21.28 -38.45
CA SER A 3 -22.20 -20.91 -37.10
C SER A 3 -23.08 -19.80 -36.55
N LYS A 4 -23.69 -19.99 -35.36
CA LYS A 4 -24.12 -18.92 -34.43
C LYS A 4 -24.25 -19.50 -33.01
N VAL A 5 -23.12 -19.71 -32.34
CA VAL A 5 -23.11 -20.07 -30.91
C VAL A 5 -23.37 -18.79 -30.09
N LYS A 6 -24.33 -18.91 -29.18
CA LYS A 6 -24.91 -17.86 -28.32
C LYS A 6 -23.96 -17.44 -27.18
N LYS A 7 -23.94 -16.12 -26.93
CA LYS A 7 -23.97 -15.41 -25.64
C LYS A 7 -23.18 -15.99 -24.45
N ILE A 8 -21.99 -15.44 -24.15
CA ILE A 8 -21.30 -15.47 -22.84
C ILE A 8 -20.30 -14.30 -22.87
N SER A 9 -20.11 -13.38 -21.91
CA SER A 9 -20.77 -12.99 -20.67
C SER A 9 -20.44 -11.50 -20.49
N LEU A 10 -21.44 -10.71 -20.11
CA LEU A 10 -21.34 -9.28 -19.85
C LEU A 10 -20.72 -9.12 -18.44
N ILE A 11 -19.40 -8.92 -18.34
CA ILE A 11 -18.78 -8.56 -17.04
C ILE A 11 -18.81 -7.03 -16.94
N LEU A 12 -19.92 -6.54 -16.40
CA LEU A 12 -20.09 -5.19 -15.88
C LEU A 12 -20.16 -5.28 -14.35
N ILE A 13 -19.02 -5.13 -13.68
CA ILE A 13 -18.90 -4.55 -12.34
C ILE A 13 -17.50 -3.93 -12.38
N GLY A 14 -17.26 -2.64 -12.22
CA GLY A 14 -18.03 -1.59 -11.57
C GLY A 14 -16.95 -0.66 -11.06
N MET A 15 -16.60 0.33 -11.89
CA MET A 15 -15.63 1.37 -11.60
C MET A 15 -16.04 2.08 -10.30
N VAL A 16 -15.35 1.78 -9.20
CA VAL A 16 -15.31 2.63 -8.02
C VAL A 16 -13.87 3.05 -7.85
N VAL A 17 -13.50 4.03 -8.67
CA VAL A 17 -12.31 4.84 -8.46
C VAL A 17 -12.67 5.80 -7.33
N ILE A 18 -12.39 5.41 -6.08
CA ILE A 18 -12.18 6.39 -5.04
C ILE A 18 -10.74 6.83 -5.23
N ALA A 19 -10.55 7.75 -6.17
CA ALA A 19 -9.34 8.54 -6.24
C ALA A 19 -9.25 9.29 -4.91
N GLY A 20 -8.43 8.77 -3.99
CA GLY A 20 -7.88 9.58 -2.92
C GLY A 20 -7.10 10.70 -3.59
N VAL A 21 -7.71 11.87 -3.69
CA VAL A 21 -7.07 13.09 -4.17
C VAL A 21 -6.02 13.48 -3.12
N PHE A 22 -4.86 12.83 -3.15
CA PHE A 22 -3.68 13.32 -2.46
C PHE A 22 -3.12 14.46 -3.31
N ALA A 23 -3.60 15.67 -3.00
CA ALA A 23 -3.00 16.90 -3.50
C ALA A 23 -1.56 16.98 -2.97
N TYR A 24 -0.59 16.67 -3.82
CA TYR A 24 0.83 17.00 -3.62
C TYR A 24 0.98 18.53 -3.64
N THR A 25 0.73 19.19 -2.51
CA THR A 25 1.12 20.59 -2.34
C THR A 25 2.53 20.64 -1.77
N ASN A 26 3.47 21.09 -2.60
CA ASN A 26 4.82 21.50 -2.22
C ASN A 26 4.80 22.38 -0.96
N GLY A 27 5.43 21.92 0.12
CA GLY A 27 5.59 22.68 1.36
C GLY A 27 6.74 22.14 2.18
N LEU A 28 7.90 22.80 2.07
CA LEU A 28 8.99 22.90 3.05
C LEU A 28 8.93 21.93 4.25
N ILE A 29 9.67 20.82 4.19
CA ILE A 29 9.81 19.91 5.34
C ILE A 29 11.08 20.29 6.13
N PRO A 30 10.94 20.78 7.39
CA PRO A 30 12.07 20.93 8.29
C PRO A 30 12.60 19.55 8.68
N ILE A 31 13.92 19.42 8.66
CA ILE A 31 14.69 18.23 9.05
C ILE A 31 14.47 18.00 10.55
N GLY A 32 13.43 17.25 10.89
CA GLY A 32 13.07 16.82 12.23
C GLY A 32 12.88 15.31 12.21
N SER A 33 13.64 14.63 13.06
CA SER A 33 13.73 13.18 13.21
C SER A 33 12.40 12.41 13.20
N LYS A 34 12.42 11.31 12.43
CA LYS A 34 11.97 9.95 12.81
C LYS A 34 10.68 9.32 12.31
N ASP A 35 9.80 9.99 11.57
CA ASP A 35 8.66 9.29 10.95
C ASP A 35 8.50 9.66 9.48
N THR A 36 8.79 8.71 8.59
CA THR A 36 8.54 8.81 7.14
C THR A 36 7.09 8.49 6.77
N HIS A 37 6.18 8.52 7.75
CA HIS A 37 4.75 8.34 7.53
C HIS A 37 4.01 9.69 7.70
N PRO A 38 2.89 9.89 7.00
CA PRO A 38 2.03 11.07 7.21
C PRO A 38 1.64 11.24 8.69
N PRO A 39 1.32 12.46 9.13
CA PRO A 39 0.75 12.67 10.46
C PRO A 39 -0.52 11.83 10.67
N CYS A 40 -0.77 11.42 11.92
CA CYS A 40 -1.82 10.47 12.28
C CYS A 40 -3.23 10.83 11.80
N ASN A 41 -3.55 12.13 11.76
CA ASN A 41 -4.83 12.62 11.26
C ASN A 41 -5.01 12.47 9.74
N GLN A 42 -3.94 12.22 8.99
CA GLN A 42 -3.94 11.97 7.55
C GLN A 42 -3.84 10.49 7.19
N LEU A 43 -3.71 9.61 8.20
CA LEU A 43 -3.70 8.18 7.96
C LEU A 43 -5.12 7.65 7.75
N PRO A 44 -5.29 6.68 6.83
CA PRO A 44 -6.54 5.96 6.70
C PRO A 44 -6.83 5.18 7.98
N SER A 45 -8.05 4.67 8.09
CA SER A 45 -8.38 3.73 9.15
C SER A 45 -7.63 2.41 8.98
N VAL A 46 -7.44 1.65 10.06
CA VAL A 46 -6.91 0.29 10.02
C VAL A 46 -7.74 -0.59 9.09
N LYS A 47 -9.06 -0.38 9.05
CA LYS A 47 -9.94 -1.09 8.13
C LYS A 47 -9.59 -0.79 6.67
N GLU A 48 -9.47 0.48 6.30
CA GLU A 48 -9.10 0.88 4.94
C GLU A 48 -7.71 0.38 4.54
N ALA A 49 -6.73 0.44 5.45
CA ALA A 49 -5.41 -0.11 5.22
C ALA A 49 -5.42 -1.64 5.05
N THR A 50 -6.27 -2.34 5.82
CA THR A 50 -6.47 -3.80 5.70
C THR A 50 -7.14 -4.17 4.38
N ASP A 51 -8.20 -3.44 4.01
CA ASP A 51 -8.93 -3.65 2.76
C ASP A 51 -8.01 -3.37 1.55
N ALA A 52 -7.17 -2.34 1.64
CA ALA A 52 -6.15 -2.03 0.64
C ALA A 52 -5.10 -3.15 0.53
N LEU A 53 -4.58 -3.64 1.66
CA LEU A 53 -3.61 -4.75 1.66
C LEU A 53 -4.21 -6.02 1.04
N ALA A 54 -5.47 -6.35 1.38
CA ALA A 54 -6.18 -7.50 0.82
C ALA A 54 -6.45 -7.35 -0.69
N THR A 55 -6.81 -6.14 -1.14
CA THR A 55 -7.03 -5.86 -2.57
C THR A 55 -5.75 -5.99 -3.39
N HIS A 56 -4.60 -5.66 -2.79
CA HIS A 56 -3.28 -5.72 -3.41
C HIS A 56 -2.43 -6.88 -2.88
N GLN A 57 -3.05 -8.02 -2.57
CA GLN A 57 -2.36 -9.18 -1.99
C GLN A 57 -1.17 -9.64 -2.84
N GLU A 58 -1.29 -9.65 -4.18
CA GLU A 58 -0.19 -10.02 -5.08
C GLU A 58 1.03 -9.10 -4.91
N LEU A 59 0.82 -7.81 -4.67
CA LEU A 59 1.91 -6.86 -4.42
C LEU A 59 2.57 -7.14 -3.06
N ALA A 60 1.79 -7.43 -2.03
CA ALA A 60 2.31 -7.80 -0.71
C ALA A 60 3.16 -9.06 -0.77
N GLU A 61 2.68 -10.10 -1.48
CA GLU A 61 3.41 -11.35 -1.70
C GLU A 61 4.69 -11.12 -2.50
N LYS A 62 4.65 -10.29 -3.55
CA LYS A 62 5.83 -9.93 -4.33
C LYS A 62 6.90 -9.21 -3.50
N ILE A 63 6.48 -8.35 -2.58
CA ILE A 63 7.40 -7.66 -1.65
C ILE A 63 7.98 -8.66 -0.64
N ALA A 64 7.15 -9.49 -0.02
CA ALA A 64 7.59 -10.52 0.92
C ALA A 64 8.51 -11.57 0.25
N ALA A 65 8.31 -11.85 -1.04
CA ALA A 65 9.15 -12.78 -1.79
C ALA A 65 10.57 -12.26 -2.11
N VAL A 66 10.86 -10.97 -1.85
CA VAL A 66 12.22 -10.42 -2.00
C VAL A 66 13.20 -11.12 -1.04
N HIS A 67 12.77 -11.40 0.19
CA HIS A 67 13.56 -12.11 1.20
C HIS A 67 12.66 -12.63 2.33
N THR A 68 13.03 -13.76 2.95
CA THR A 68 12.26 -14.38 4.04
C THR A 68 12.12 -13.50 5.29
N ASP A 69 12.98 -12.50 5.44
CA ASP A 69 13.01 -11.59 6.59
C ASP A 69 12.19 -10.32 6.36
N ILE A 70 11.49 -10.24 5.22
CA ILE A 70 10.60 -9.13 4.89
C ILE A 70 9.17 -9.51 5.25
N THR A 71 8.51 -8.66 6.05
CA THR A 71 7.09 -8.80 6.37
C THR A 71 6.31 -7.59 5.87
N VAL A 72 5.07 -7.83 5.44
CA VAL A 72 4.14 -6.79 5.00
C VAL A 72 2.86 -6.95 5.82
N GLU A 73 2.51 -5.92 6.58
CA GLU A 73 1.37 -5.96 7.49
C GLU A 73 0.73 -4.59 7.64
N VAL A 74 -0.40 -4.51 8.35
CA VAL A 74 -1.00 -3.23 8.73
C VAL A 74 -0.43 -2.79 10.07
N GLY A 75 0.34 -1.71 10.07
CA GLY A 75 0.86 -1.08 11.27
C GLY A 75 -0.12 -0.06 11.85
N LYS A 76 -0.06 0.13 13.17
CA LYS A 76 -0.78 1.19 13.92
C LYS A 76 0.24 2.17 14.49
N PRO A 77 0.74 3.14 13.71
CA PRO A 77 1.83 4.01 14.12
C PRO A 77 1.41 5.07 15.17
N CYS A 78 0.11 5.23 15.41
CA CYS A 78 -0.45 6.29 16.26
C CYS A 78 -0.83 5.75 17.63
N SER A 79 -0.03 6.07 18.66
CA SER A 79 -0.29 5.64 20.04
C SER A 79 -1.61 6.18 20.61
N GLU A 80 -2.01 7.39 20.19
CA GLU A 80 -3.22 8.08 20.68
C GLU A 80 -4.49 7.70 19.90
N ASP A 81 -4.36 7.06 18.73
CA ASP A 81 -5.49 6.69 17.87
C ASP A 81 -5.21 5.35 17.16
N GLU A 82 -5.58 4.26 17.83
CA GLU A 82 -5.42 2.89 17.31
C GLU A 82 -6.31 2.58 16.10
N THR A 83 -7.23 3.49 15.73
CA THR A 83 -8.06 3.32 14.55
C THR A 83 -7.34 3.71 13.27
N ARG A 84 -6.17 4.35 13.35
CA ARG A 84 -5.36 4.79 12.21
C ARG A 84 -4.34 3.73 11.83
N GLY A 85 -4.29 3.42 10.54
CA GLY A 85 -3.45 2.37 10.00
C GLY A 85 -2.71 2.79 8.74
N LEU A 86 -1.63 2.08 8.45
CA LEU A 86 -0.89 2.15 7.19
C LEU A 86 -0.30 0.78 6.88
N VAL A 87 0.19 0.59 5.66
CA VAL A 87 0.93 -0.63 5.30
C VAL A 87 2.38 -0.49 5.78
N MET A 88 2.79 -1.37 6.67
CA MET A 88 4.14 -1.43 7.21
C MET A 88 4.91 -2.55 6.52
N VAL A 89 6.08 -2.23 5.98
CA VAL A 89 7.00 -3.21 5.41
C VAL A 89 8.27 -3.23 6.24
N THR A 90 8.50 -4.34 6.89
CA THR A 90 9.64 -4.52 7.78
C THR A 90 10.77 -5.23 7.02
N TYR A 91 12.02 -4.78 7.19
CA TYR A 91 13.20 -5.32 6.51
C TYR A 91 14.44 -5.27 7.41
N ALA A 92 15.45 -6.11 7.13
CA ALA A 92 16.68 -6.18 7.91
C ALA A 92 17.84 -5.37 7.27
N GLU A 93 17.95 -5.39 5.94
CA GLU A 93 19.11 -4.86 5.21
C GLU A 93 18.80 -3.68 4.28
N GLY A 94 19.77 -2.79 4.08
CA GLY A 94 19.62 -1.66 3.14
C GLY A 94 19.34 -2.08 1.70
N LYS A 95 19.92 -3.20 1.22
CA LYS A 95 19.64 -3.73 -0.12
C LYS A 95 18.18 -4.18 -0.29
N GLN A 96 17.57 -4.70 0.77
CA GLN A 96 16.16 -5.09 0.78
C GLN A 96 15.28 -3.84 0.64
N ARG A 97 15.58 -2.76 1.38
CA ARG A 97 14.87 -1.48 1.26
C ARG A 97 14.84 -0.96 -0.18
N ASP A 98 15.97 -1.00 -0.87
CA ASP A 98 16.05 -0.50 -2.25
C ASP A 98 15.27 -1.39 -3.22
N ALA A 99 15.29 -2.71 -3.03
CA ALA A 99 14.48 -3.65 -3.81
C ALA A 99 12.98 -3.42 -3.60
N ILE A 100 12.54 -3.29 -2.34
CA ILE A 100 11.15 -2.98 -1.96
C ILE A 100 10.73 -1.65 -2.61
N HIS A 101 11.56 -0.61 -2.51
CA HIS A 101 11.28 0.70 -3.09
C HIS A 101 11.15 0.65 -4.62
N ASN A 102 11.97 -0.15 -5.31
CA ASN A 102 11.84 -0.33 -6.76
C ASN A 102 10.53 -1.03 -7.13
N ILE A 103 10.09 -2.04 -6.37
CA ILE A 103 8.79 -2.67 -6.57
C ILE A 103 7.69 -1.62 -6.37
N LEU A 104 7.70 -0.86 -5.27
CA LEU A 104 6.68 0.15 -4.99
C LEU A 104 6.62 1.29 -6.01
N LYS A 105 7.73 1.60 -6.69
CA LYS A 105 7.78 2.62 -7.76
C LYS A 105 7.18 2.14 -9.09
N VAL A 106 7.36 0.87 -9.42
CA VAL A 106 6.91 0.30 -10.69
C VAL A 106 5.43 -0.10 -10.63
N ASN A 107 4.92 -0.40 -9.43
CA ASN A 107 3.52 -0.73 -9.21
C ASN A 107 2.79 0.52 -8.66
N GLU A 108 1.47 0.59 -8.76
CA GLU A 108 0.67 1.73 -8.25
C GLU A 108 0.64 1.83 -6.70
N GLY A 109 1.42 1.01 -6.00
CA GLY A 109 1.41 0.88 -4.55
C GLY A 109 0.14 0.19 -4.04
N PHE A 110 -0.18 0.42 -2.76
CA PHE A 110 -1.37 -0.14 -2.10
C PHE A 110 -2.57 0.82 -2.11
N GLY A 111 -2.44 2.02 -2.70
CA GLY A 111 -3.46 3.08 -2.58
C GLY A 111 -3.55 3.72 -1.19
N VAL A 112 -2.72 3.28 -0.23
CA VAL A 112 -2.59 3.83 1.13
C VAL A 112 -1.10 4.09 1.45
N PRO A 113 -0.78 4.90 2.46
CA PRO A 113 0.60 5.14 2.87
C PRO A 113 1.34 3.84 3.19
N VAL A 114 2.60 3.76 2.74
CA VAL A 114 3.51 2.66 3.06
C VAL A 114 4.67 3.19 3.89
N HIS A 115 4.98 2.53 4.99
CA HIS A 115 6.10 2.86 5.85
C HIS A 115 7.12 1.71 5.86
N LEU A 116 8.39 2.02 5.54
CA LEU A 116 9.47 1.04 5.54
C LEU A 116 10.19 1.07 6.89
N VAL A 117 10.10 -0.02 7.65
CA VAL A 117 10.68 -0.15 9.00
C VAL A 117 11.89 -1.07 8.96
N LYS A 118 13.01 -0.59 9.51
CA LYS A 118 14.18 -1.44 9.69
C LYS A 118 14.07 -2.21 11.01
N GLN A 119 14.31 -3.52 10.99
CA GLN A 119 14.48 -4.36 12.18
C GLN A 119 15.73 -3.99 12.97
#